data_AF-A0A0Q6RU88-F1
#
_entry.id   AF-A0A0Q6RU88-F1
#
_cell.length_a   1.000
_cell.length_b   1.000
_cell.length_c   1.000
_cell.angle_alpha   90.00
_cell.angle_beta   90.00
_cell.angle_gamma   90.00
#
_symmetry.space_group_name_H-M   'P 1'
#
loop_
_entity.id
_entity.type
_entity.pdbx_description
1 polymer ?
#
loop_
_entity_poly.entity_id
_entity_poly.type
_entity_poly.pdbx_seq_one_letter_code
_entity_poly.pdbx_strand_id
1 'polypeptide(L)'
;MSEPIRLFIVTDDPDKACLAVIGFHRSELPPFIRIVMDADEIRSLPEGARCIGQWFQWGARRHDGAQLAWMERKDRGGLEGMTEAFYQRLEEWASKRRETEARILAEAVSELSDGRVIPYSEFSNAHAAAHAVASEKVAVMPNQSRWS
;
A
#
# COMPACT_ATOMS: atom_id res chain seq x y z
N MET A 1 -5.41 -9.17 22.02
CA MET A 1 -6.75 -9.72 21.70
C MET A 1 -7.12 -9.20 20.32
N SER A 2 -7.48 -10.06 19.37
CA SER A 2 -7.87 -9.65 18.02
C SER A 2 -9.23 -8.95 18.10
N GLU A 3 -9.37 -7.78 17.46
CA GLU A 3 -10.64 -7.05 17.40
C GLU A 3 -11.68 -7.89 16.62
N PRO A 4 -12.97 -7.92 17.03
CA PRO A 4 -13.99 -8.66 16.28
C PRO A 4 -14.10 -8.14 14.84
N ILE A 5 -14.24 -9.06 13.88
CA ILE A 5 -14.49 -8.71 12.48
C ILE A 5 -15.87 -8.04 12.37
N ARG A 6 -15.91 -6.86 11.74
CA ARG A 6 -17.09 -6.01 11.55
C ARG A 6 -17.44 -5.79 10.07
N LEU A 7 -16.56 -6.19 9.15
CA LEU A 7 -16.80 -6.18 7.71
C LEU A 7 -16.06 -7.34 7.04
N PHE A 8 -16.77 -8.08 6.19
CA PHE A 8 -16.20 -9.02 5.25
C PHE A 8 -16.22 -8.42 3.83
N ILE A 9 -15.08 -8.41 3.16
CA ILE A 9 -14.96 -8.04 1.75
C ILE A 9 -14.79 -9.33 0.96
N VAL A 10 -15.78 -9.69 0.15
CA VAL A 10 -15.75 -10.89 -0.67
C VAL A 10 -15.29 -10.51 -2.08
N THR A 11 -14.21 -11.12 -2.58
CA THR A 11 -13.59 -10.67 -3.83
C THR A 11 -12.74 -11.72 -4.53
N ASP A 12 -12.50 -11.50 -5.83
CA ASP A 12 -11.55 -12.21 -6.69
C ASP A 12 -10.14 -11.58 -6.68
N ASP A 13 -10.02 -10.31 -6.28
CA ASP A 13 -8.77 -9.56 -6.27
C ASP A 13 -8.65 -8.75 -4.96
N PRO A 14 -7.92 -9.28 -3.94
CA PRO A 14 -7.90 -8.70 -2.61
C PRO A 14 -7.23 -7.32 -2.58
N ASP A 15 -6.22 -7.11 -3.42
CA ASP A 15 -5.44 -5.87 -3.41
C ASP A 15 -6.26 -4.74 -4.06
N LYS A 16 -6.95 -5.02 -5.17
CA LYS A 16 -7.89 -4.04 -5.75
C LYS A 16 -9.08 -3.78 -4.86
N ALA A 17 -9.62 -4.80 -4.19
CA ALA A 17 -10.73 -4.63 -3.26
C ALA A 17 -10.36 -3.74 -2.07
N CYS A 18 -9.16 -3.94 -1.51
CA CYS A 18 -8.61 -3.07 -0.48
C CYS A 18 -8.58 -1.61 -0.92
N LEU A 19 -8.03 -1.34 -2.10
CA LEU A 19 -7.95 0.01 -2.65
C LEU A 19 -9.34 0.60 -2.92
N ALA A 20 -10.27 -0.20 -3.46
CA ALA A 20 -11.60 0.28 -3.82
C ALA A 20 -12.50 0.56 -2.61
N VAL A 21 -12.41 -0.24 -1.55
CA VAL A 21 -13.29 -0.15 -0.37
C VAL A 21 -12.69 0.73 0.72
N ILE A 22 -11.38 0.64 0.93
CA ILE A 22 -10.68 1.23 2.09
C ILE A 22 -9.76 2.37 1.64
N GLY A 23 -9.25 2.33 0.41
CA GLY A 23 -8.32 3.33 -0.11
C GLY A 23 -6.87 3.15 0.34
N PHE A 24 -6.53 1.98 0.88
CA PHE A 24 -5.17 1.64 1.37
C PHE A 24 -4.72 0.27 0.86
N HIS A 25 -3.42 0.02 0.92
CA HIS A 25 -2.84 -1.27 0.58
C HIS A 25 -3.24 -2.35 1.58
N ARG A 26 -3.27 -3.62 1.14
CA ARG A 26 -3.68 -4.77 1.95
C ARG A 26 -2.88 -4.96 3.24
N SER A 27 -1.61 -4.57 3.25
CA SER A 27 -0.76 -4.61 4.45
C SER A 27 -1.25 -3.69 5.58
N GLU A 28 -2.11 -2.73 5.26
CA GLU A 28 -2.68 -1.75 6.19
C GLU A 28 -4.14 -2.04 6.54
N LEU A 29 -4.61 -3.25 6.23
CA LEU A 29 -5.99 -3.63 6.48
C LEU A 29 -6.30 -3.50 7.99
N PRO A 30 -7.37 -2.77 8.36
CA PRO A 30 -7.78 -2.71 9.76
C PRO A 30 -8.14 -4.11 10.28
N PRO A 31 -7.81 -4.45 11.53
CA PRO A 31 -8.04 -5.79 12.07
C PRO A 31 -9.52 -6.18 12.15
N PHE A 32 -10.44 -5.20 12.13
CA PHE A 32 -11.88 -5.45 12.09
C PHE A 32 -12.42 -5.72 10.67
N ILE A 33 -11.58 -5.71 9.63
CA ILE A 33 -11.97 -6.03 8.26
C ILE A 33 -11.28 -7.33 7.85
N ARG A 34 -12.02 -8.22 7.18
CA ARG A 34 -11.50 -9.46 6.63
C ARG A 34 -11.82 -9.55 5.15
N ILE A 35 -10.85 -9.93 4.33
CA ILE A 35 -11.06 -10.23 2.92
C ILE A 35 -11.22 -11.74 2.77
N VAL A 36 -12.21 -12.15 1.99
CA VAL A 36 -12.56 -13.55 1.75
C VAL A 36 -12.57 -13.81 0.25
N MET A 37 -11.84 -14.83 -0.17
CA MET A 37 -11.75 -15.25 -1.58
C MET A 37 -12.17 -16.71 -1.77
N ASP A 38 -12.10 -17.51 -0.71
CA ASP A 38 -12.38 -18.94 -0.79
C ASP A 38 -13.89 -19.21 -0.81
N ALA A 39 -14.33 -20.10 -1.70
CA ALA A 39 -15.74 -20.40 -1.89
C ALA A 39 -16.40 -21.02 -0.65
N ASP A 40 -15.70 -21.89 0.08
CA ASP A 40 -16.24 -22.53 1.28
C ASP A 40 -16.28 -21.55 2.44
N GLU A 41 -15.27 -20.69 2.56
CA GLU A 41 -15.27 -19.60 3.52
C GLU A 41 -16.46 -18.65 3.27
N ILE A 42 -16.72 -18.28 2.00
CA ILE A 42 -17.87 -17.44 1.62
C ILE A 42 -19.19 -18.08 2.03
N ARG A 43 -19.37 -19.38 1.79
CA ARG A 43 -20.58 -20.11 2.19
C ARG A 43 -20.76 -20.16 3.70
N SER A 44 -19.66 -20.15 4.46
CA SER A 44 -19.65 -20.20 5.91
C SER A 44 -19.81 -18.84 6.61
N LEU A 45 -19.96 -17.74 5.86
CA LEU A 45 -20.11 -16.40 6.43
C LEU A 45 -21.29 -16.36 7.43
N PRO A 46 -21.08 -15.82 8.65
CA PRO A 46 -22.06 -15.89 9.71
C PRO A 46 -23.34 -15.11 9.37
N GLU A 47 -24.46 -15.48 10.00
CA GLU A 47 -25.67 -14.67 9.94
C GLU A 47 -25.45 -13.31 10.64
N GLY A 48 -26.07 -12.26 10.11
CA GLY A 48 -25.85 -10.88 10.51
C GLY A 48 -24.49 -10.32 10.10
N ALA A 49 -23.66 -11.08 9.37
CA ALA A 49 -22.36 -10.59 8.93
C ALA A 49 -22.51 -9.43 7.95
N ARG A 50 -21.85 -8.32 8.25
CA ARG A 50 -21.73 -7.20 7.31
C ARG A 50 -20.76 -7.53 6.21
N CYS A 51 -21.24 -7.53 4.98
CA CYS A 51 -20.47 -8.02 3.84
C CYS A 51 -20.63 -7.10 2.62
N ILE A 52 -19.55 -6.98 1.83
CA ILE A 52 -19.57 -6.35 0.52
C ILE A 52 -18.88 -7.26 -0.49
N GLY A 53 -19.54 -7.49 -1.63
CA GLY A 53 -18.95 -8.22 -2.75
C GLY A 53 -18.29 -7.22 -3.71
N GLN A 54 -17.02 -7.44 -4.05
CA GLN A 54 -16.31 -6.68 -5.07
C GLN A 54 -15.61 -7.57 -6.06
N TRP A 55 -15.82 -7.32 -7.34
CA TRP A 55 -15.34 -8.17 -8.43
C TRP A 55 -14.58 -7.33 -9.44
N PHE A 56 -13.39 -7.76 -9.87
CA PHE A 56 -12.53 -6.98 -10.78
C PHE A 56 -12.22 -7.70 -12.09
N GLN A 57 -12.46 -9.00 -12.21
CA GLN A 57 -12.32 -9.76 -13.45
C GLN A 57 -13.59 -9.67 -14.33
N TRP A 58 -13.97 -8.45 -14.71
CA TRP A 58 -15.12 -8.21 -15.61
C TRP A 58 -14.73 -8.59 -17.04
N GLY A 59 -14.92 -9.85 -17.41
CA GLY A 59 -14.60 -10.34 -18.76
C GLY A 59 -14.28 -11.83 -18.82
N ALA A 60 -14.13 -12.50 -17.68
CA ALA A 60 -14.04 -13.95 -17.64
C ALA A 60 -15.36 -14.56 -18.14
N ARG A 61 -15.27 -15.44 -19.15
CA ARG A 61 -16.44 -16.16 -19.71
C ARG A 61 -17.17 -17.05 -18.68
N ARG A 62 -16.56 -17.32 -17.53
CA ARG A 62 -17.12 -18.12 -16.45
C ARG A 62 -16.91 -17.38 -15.13
N HIS A 63 -17.97 -17.31 -14.33
CA HIS A 63 -17.88 -16.92 -12.93
C HIS A 63 -16.88 -17.82 -12.20
N ASP A 64 -16.03 -17.23 -11.39
CA ASP A 64 -15.16 -18.00 -10.51
C ASP A 64 -15.97 -18.66 -9.37
N GLY A 65 -15.35 -19.61 -8.68
CA GLY A 65 -16.01 -20.32 -7.59
C GLY A 65 -16.46 -19.39 -6.45
N ALA A 66 -15.75 -18.29 -6.24
CA ALA A 66 -16.03 -17.30 -5.22
C ALA A 66 -17.31 -16.52 -5.53
N GLN A 67 -17.49 -16.08 -6.76
CA GLN A 67 -18.65 -15.33 -7.22
C GLN A 67 -19.92 -16.20 -7.17
N LEU A 68 -19.82 -17.47 -7.58
CA LEU A 68 -20.93 -18.42 -7.44
C LEU A 68 -21.30 -18.67 -5.97
N ALA A 69 -20.30 -18.89 -5.11
CA ALA A 69 -20.52 -19.05 -3.67
C ALA A 69 -21.13 -17.80 -3.03
N TRP A 70 -20.73 -16.61 -3.49
CA TRP A 70 -21.29 -15.34 -3.01
C TRP A 70 -22.74 -15.15 -3.40
N MET A 71 -23.11 -15.48 -4.65
CA MET A 71 -24.50 -15.47 -5.10
C MET A 71 -25.35 -16.43 -4.26
N GLU A 72 -24.90 -17.68 -4.11
CA GLU A 72 -25.56 -18.68 -3.28
C GLU A 72 -25.73 -18.20 -1.83
N ARG A 73 -24.68 -17.62 -1.24
CA ARG A 73 -24.72 -17.12 0.13
C ARG A 73 -25.68 -15.94 0.28
N LYS A 74 -25.74 -15.04 -0.70
CA LYS A 74 -26.71 -13.93 -0.71
C LYS A 74 -28.14 -14.41 -0.82
N ASP A 75 -28.39 -15.42 -1.67
CA ASP A 75 -29.73 -15.97 -1.89
C ASP A 75 -30.29 -16.63 -0.61
N ARG A 76 -29.43 -17.19 0.24
CA ARG A 76 -29.82 -17.69 1.57
C ARG A 76 -30.28 -16.59 2.54
N GLY A 77 -29.97 -15.33 2.28
CA GLY A 77 -30.32 -14.20 3.13
C GLY A 77 -29.49 -14.09 4.42
N GLY A 78 -29.87 -13.14 5.29
CA GLY A 78 -29.22 -12.96 6.60
C GLY A 78 -27.83 -12.30 6.56
N LEU A 79 -27.43 -11.69 5.44
CA LEU A 79 -26.25 -10.82 5.38
C LEU A 79 -26.66 -9.36 5.56
N GLU A 80 -25.82 -8.59 6.24
CA GLU A 80 -25.99 -7.13 6.33
C GLU A 80 -25.20 -6.44 5.22
N GLY A 81 -25.83 -5.46 4.57
CA GLY A 81 -25.12 -4.51 3.72
C GLY A 81 -24.33 -3.48 4.54
N MET A 82 -23.52 -2.68 3.86
CA MET A 82 -22.91 -1.51 4.50
C MET A 82 -23.97 -0.43 4.73
N THR A 83 -24.14 -0.07 6.00
CA THR A 83 -24.98 1.08 6.39
C THR A 83 -24.19 2.37 6.25
N GLU A 84 -24.89 3.49 6.08
CA GLU A 84 -24.27 4.82 6.03
C GLU A 84 -23.42 5.11 7.29
N ALA A 85 -23.94 4.77 8.47
CA ALA A 85 -23.20 4.91 9.73
C ALA A 85 -21.90 4.10 9.75
N PHE A 86 -21.86 2.94 9.09
CA PHE A 86 -20.64 2.16 8.97
C PHE A 86 -19.67 2.76 7.94
N TYR A 87 -20.18 3.29 6.83
CA TYR A 87 -19.36 4.05 5.87
C TYR A 87 -18.68 5.23 6.55
N GLN A 88 -19.41 6.03 7.34
CA GLN A 88 -18.85 7.16 8.08
C GLN A 88 -17.73 6.72 9.04
N ARG A 89 -17.90 5.61 9.77
CA ARG A 89 -16.84 5.06 10.64
C ARG A 89 -15.60 4.62 9.86
N LEU A 90 -15.80 4.03 8.68
CA LEU A 90 -14.69 3.63 7.82
C LEU A 90 -13.93 4.87 7.30
N GLU A 91 -14.66 5.92 6.94
CA GLU A 91 -14.10 7.20 6.50
C GLU A 91 -13.35 7.92 7.63
N GLU A 92 -13.91 7.96 8.84
CA GLU A 92 -13.24 8.48 10.04
C GLU A 92 -11.93 7.74 10.33
N TRP A 93 -11.94 6.41 10.22
CA TRP A 93 -10.73 5.60 10.37
C TRP A 93 -9.69 5.96 9.28
N ALA A 94 -10.12 6.05 8.02
CA ALA A 94 -9.25 6.38 6.90
C ALA A 94 -8.64 7.80 7.04
N SER A 95 -9.45 8.77 7.48
CA SER A 95 -9.01 10.15 7.73
C SER A 95 -7.91 10.21 8.78
N LYS A 96 -8.10 9.58 9.95
CA LYS A 96 -7.08 9.49 11.02
C LYS A 96 -5.79 8.83 10.53
N ARG A 97 -5.91 7.83 9.66
CA ARG A 97 -4.75 7.14 9.09
C ARG A 97 -3.96 8.06 8.16
N ARG A 98 -4.63 8.79 7.26
CA ARG A 98 -4.01 9.78 6.37
C ARG A 98 -3.34 10.91 7.15
N GLU A 99 -3.95 11.40 8.22
CA GLU A 99 -3.33 12.41 9.09
C GLU A 99 -2.02 11.89 9.72
N THR A 100 -2.04 10.63 10.18
CA THR A 100 -0.86 10.00 10.75
C THR A 100 0.26 9.84 9.71
N GLU A 101 -0.08 9.41 8.50
CA GLU A 101 0.85 9.27 7.39
C GLU A 101 1.43 10.64 6.96
N ALA A 102 0.58 11.66 6.83
CA ALA A 102 1.01 13.02 6.52
C ALA A 102 1.98 13.57 7.56
N ARG A 103 1.76 13.26 8.85
CA ARG A 103 2.69 13.64 9.92
C ARG A 103 4.05 12.94 9.78
N ILE A 104 4.05 11.63 9.54
CA ILE A 104 5.30 10.85 9.35
C ILE A 104 6.07 11.37 8.13
N LEU A 105 5.36 11.64 7.03
CA LEU A 105 5.97 12.20 5.83
C LEU A 105 6.53 13.60 6.07
N ALA A 106 5.81 14.46 6.81
CA ALA A 106 6.30 15.80 7.16
C ALA A 106 7.58 15.73 8.02
N GLU A 107 7.64 14.81 8.98
CA GLU A 107 8.83 14.55 9.81
C GLU A 107 10.00 14.07 8.95
N ALA A 108 9.80 13.06 8.10
CA ALA A 108 10.83 12.54 7.21
C ALA A 108 11.34 13.60 6.20
N VAL A 109 10.44 14.42 5.65
CA VAL A 109 10.81 15.51 4.76
C VAL A 109 11.60 16.59 5.51
N SER A 110 11.24 16.90 6.76
CA SER A 110 11.99 17.84 7.60
C SER A 110 13.42 17.34 7.82
N GLU A 111 13.59 16.07 8.21
CA GLU A 111 14.91 15.46 8.40
C GLU A 111 15.76 15.47 7.12
N LEU A 112 15.14 15.22 5.96
CA LEU A 112 15.83 15.29 4.67
C LEU A 112 16.19 16.72 4.27
N SER A 113 15.35 17.71 4.61
CA SER A 113 15.59 19.11 4.29
C SER A 113 16.72 19.74 5.11
N ASP A 114 17.00 19.20 6.31
CA ASP A 114 18.17 19.58 7.12
C ASP A 114 19.50 19.01 6.58
N GLY A 115 19.43 18.05 5.65
CA GLY A 115 20.60 17.53 4.94
C GLY A 115 21.09 18.49 3.86
N ARG A 116 22.39 18.81 3.87
CA ARG A 116 23.01 19.57 2.76
C ARG A 116 22.84 18.78 1.45
N VAL A 117 22.01 19.30 0.55
CA VAL A 117 21.93 18.81 -0.83
C VAL A 117 23.23 19.17 -1.55
N ILE A 118 24.08 18.18 -1.82
CA ILE A 118 25.27 18.37 -2.65
C ILE A 118 24.95 18.12 -4.13
N PRO A 119 25.45 18.94 -5.07
CA PRO A 119 25.33 18.67 -6.49
C PRO A 119 25.91 17.30 -6.86
N TYR A 120 25.33 16.64 -7.86
CA TYR A 120 25.80 15.33 -8.32
C TYR A 120 27.30 15.31 -8.67
N SER A 121 27.82 16.41 -9.23
CA SER A 121 29.25 16.55 -9.51
C SER A 121 30.12 16.52 -8.26
N GLU A 122 29.68 17.13 -7.16
CA GLU A 122 30.39 17.12 -5.87
C GLU A 122 30.40 15.71 -5.28
N PHE A 123 29.27 15.00 -5.31
CA PHE A 123 29.18 13.60 -4.91
C PHE A 123 30.09 12.69 -5.75
N SER A 124 30.00 12.80 -7.08
CA SER A 124 30.79 12.01 -8.03
C SER A 124 32.28 12.23 -7.83
N ASN A 125 32.71 13.47 -7.60
CA ASN A 125 34.11 13.81 -7.36
C ASN A 125 34.62 13.25 -6.03
N ALA A 126 33.82 13.36 -4.96
CA ALA A 126 34.17 12.81 -3.65
C ALA A 126 34.28 11.28 -3.68
N HIS A 127 33.34 10.61 -4.36
CA HIS A 127 33.36 9.16 -4.56
C HIS A 127 34.57 8.72 -5.41
N ALA A 128 34.84 9.43 -6.52
CA ALA A 128 36.01 9.15 -7.36
C ALA A 128 37.33 9.35 -6.60
N ALA A 129 37.43 10.39 -5.77
CA ALA A 129 38.61 10.66 -4.95
C ALA A 129 38.80 9.58 -3.86
N ALA A 130 37.73 9.13 -3.20
CA ALA A 130 37.79 8.10 -2.17
C ALA A 130 38.21 6.72 -2.71
N HIS A 131 37.87 6.44 -3.98
CA HIS A 131 38.21 5.19 -4.66
C HIS A 131 39.39 5.31 -5.63
N ALA A 132 40.05 6.47 -5.69
CA ALA A 132 41.22 6.67 -6.52
C ALA A 132 42.39 5.84 -5.97
N VAL A 133 42.82 4.84 -6.73
CA VAL A 133 44.09 4.15 -6.49
C VAL A 133 45.19 5.00 -7.12
N ALA A 134 46.25 5.30 -6.37
CA ALA A 134 47.43 5.99 -6.90
C ALA A 134 48.00 5.18 -8.07
N SER A 135 47.90 5.74 -9.28
CA SER A 135 48.48 5.13 -10.47
C SER A 135 49.97 5.47 -10.55
N GLU A 136 50.83 4.45 -10.53
CA GLU A 136 52.28 4.60 -10.75
C GLU A 136 52.64 5.18 -12.13
N LYS A 137 51.68 5.30 -13.06
CA LYS A 137 51.90 5.71 -14.45
C LYS A 137 51.52 7.16 -14.77
N VAL A 138 51.02 7.94 -13.82
CA VAL A 138 50.65 9.34 -14.08
C VAL A 138 51.84 10.24 -13.76
N ALA A 139 52.58 10.65 -14.80
CA ALA A 139 53.62 11.66 -14.67
C ALA A 139 52.99 13.00 -14.25
N VAL A 140 53.40 13.52 -13.09
CA VAL A 140 53.04 14.86 -12.62
C VAL A 140 53.62 15.86 -13.63
N MET A 141 52.76 16.52 -14.41
CA MET A 141 53.22 17.54 -15.34
C MET A 141 53.82 18.71 -14.56
N PRO A 142 55.05 19.14 -14.88
CA PRO A 142 55.66 20.28 -14.22
C PRO A 142 54.86 21.54 -14.55
N ASN A 143 54.57 22.31 -13.51
CA ASN A 143 53.79 23.54 -13.57
C ASN A 143 54.46 24.51 -14.55
N GLN A 144 53.86 24.73 -15.73
CA GLN A 144 54.41 25.66 -16.71
C GLN A 144 54.21 27.09 -16.18
N SER A 145 55.28 27.66 -15.66
CA SER A 145 55.39 29.09 -15.36
C SER A 145 55.02 29.86 -16.63
N ARG A 146 53.92 30.63 -16.58
CA ARG A 146 53.54 31.54 -17.66
C ARG A 146 54.68 32.53 -17.88
N TRP A 147 55.21 32.57 -19.11
CA TRP A 147 56.16 33.60 -19.51
C TRP A 147 55.42 34.94 -19.58
N SER A 148 55.98 35.91 -18.87
CA SER A 148 55.62 37.34 -18.82
C SER A 148 55.87 38.05 -20.13
#